data_AF-A0A2N5XQP1-F1
#
_entry.id   AF-A0A2N5XQP1-F1
#
_cell.length_a   1.000
_cell.length_b   1.000
_cell.length_c   1.000
_cell.angle_alpha   90.00
_cell.angle_beta   90.00
_cell.angle_gamma   90.00
#
_symmetry.space_group_name_H-M   'P 1'
#
loop_
_entity.id
_entity.type
_entity.pdbx_description
1 polymer ?
#
loop_
_entity_poly.entity_id
_entity_poly.type
_entity_poly.pdbx_seq_one_letter_code
_entity_poly.pdbx_strand_id
1 'polypeptide(L)'
;MLDSLKNIDRANLSAMKQKEITGRYADIALRLRAARSYFDMPQKDFAEAANVQQKSYNQWESGDFRISIQGAIKLRERYGISLDFIYVGNMDALPTKMSNALASILRDSASSASKDSGED
;
A
#
# COMPACT_ATOMS: atom_id res chain seq x y z
N MET A 1 39.26 -3.23 3.27
CA MET A 1 38.55 -2.71 2.07
C MET A 1 37.51 -3.68 1.46
N LEU A 2 37.12 -4.77 2.14
CA LEU A 2 36.10 -5.72 1.64
C LEU A 2 34.85 -5.86 2.54
N ASP A 3 34.77 -5.14 3.66
CA ASP A 3 33.62 -5.20 4.58
C ASP A 3 32.60 -4.07 4.38
N SER A 4 32.85 -3.11 3.49
CA SER A 4 31.92 -2.00 3.25
C SER A 4 30.80 -2.31 2.26
N LEU A 5 30.88 -3.43 1.52
CA LEU A 5 29.94 -3.76 0.44
C LEU A 5 28.92 -4.85 0.81
N LYS A 6 29.06 -5.51 1.97
CA LYS A 6 28.11 -6.54 2.44
C LYS A 6 26.97 -5.99 3.32
N ASN A 7 27.07 -4.74 3.76
CA ASN A 7 26.11 -4.12 4.68
C ASN A 7 25.00 -3.33 3.99
N ILE A 8 25.20 -2.91 2.73
CA ILE A 8 24.24 -2.09 1.99
C ILE A 8 23.16 -2.96 1.33
N ASP A 9 23.50 -4.17 0.86
CA ASP A 9 22.56 -5.07 0.17
C ASP A 9 21.64 -5.88 1.10
N ARG A 10 21.97 -6.04 2.39
CA ARG A 10 21.09 -6.74 3.36
C ARG A 10 20.06 -5.81 4.03
N ALA A 11 20.31 -4.50 4.06
CA ALA A 11 19.47 -3.55 4.77
C ALA A 11 18.11 -3.31 4.09
N ASN A 12 18.01 -3.48 2.77
CA ASN A 12 16.78 -3.13 2.03
C ASN A 12 16.03 -4.31 1.40
N LEU A 13 16.64 -5.50 1.24
CA LEU A 13 16.01 -6.63 0.55
C LEU A 13 15.04 -7.47 1.41
N SER A 14 15.09 -7.37 2.75
CA SER A 14 14.46 -8.38 3.65
C SER A 14 13.67 -7.78 4.82
N ALA A 15 13.73 -6.45 5.01
CA ALA A 15 13.15 -5.77 6.17
C ALA A 15 11.62 -5.60 6.13
N MET A 16 10.92 -6.01 5.07
CA MET A 16 9.46 -6.06 5.07
C MET A 16 8.96 -7.33 4.39
N LYS A 17 9.00 -8.45 5.13
CA LYS A 17 7.96 -9.46 5.03
C LYS A 17 6.63 -8.70 5.13
N GLN A 18 5.99 -8.38 4.01
CA GLN A 18 4.79 -7.54 4.02
C GLN A 18 3.76 -8.25 4.87
N LYS A 19 3.32 -7.58 5.96
CA LYS A 19 2.31 -8.15 6.85
C LYS A 19 1.10 -8.51 6.00
N GLU A 20 0.68 -9.76 6.10
CA GLU A 20 -0.52 -10.27 5.46
C GLU A 20 -1.70 -9.38 5.84
N ILE A 21 -2.49 -8.96 4.84
CA ILE A 21 -3.68 -8.14 5.07
C ILE A 21 -4.88 -9.08 5.16
N THR A 22 -5.31 -9.39 6.38
CA THR A 22 -6.40 -10.35 6.64
C THR A 22 -7.57 -9.75 7.40
N GLY A 23 -7.53 -8.45 7.72
CA GLY A 23 -8.57 -7.77 8.48
C GLY A 23 -9.87 -7.53 7.70
N ARG A 24 -10.93 -7.13 8.42
CA ARG A 24 -12.28 -6.89 7.85
C ARG A 24 -12.34 -5.80 6.76
N TYR A 25 -11.30 -4.97 6.67
CA TYR A 25 -11.14 -3.91 5.65
C TYR A 25 -9.92 -4.21 4.75
N ALA A 26 -9.60 -5.48 4.54
CA ALA A 26 -8.44 -5.90 3.76
C ALA A 26 -8.46 -5.35 2.34
N ASP A 27 -9.62 -5.29 1.71
CA ASP A 27 -9.81 -4.72 0.38
C ASP A 27 -9.41 -3.23 0.31
N ILE A 28 -9.79 -2.42 1.30
CA ILE A 28 -9.38 -1.01 1.40
C ILE A 28 -7.88 -0.93 1.67
N ALA A 29 -7.37 -1.75 2.59
CA ALA A 29 -5.96 -1.76 2.96
C ALA A 29 -5.04 -2.15 1.78
N LEU A 30 -5.44 -3.12 0.94
CA LEU A 30 -4.74 -3.48 -0.28
C LEU A 30 -4.64 -2.29 -1.24
N ARG A 31 -5.72 -1.52 -1.38
CA ARG A 31 -5.76 -0.33 -2.23
C ARG A 31 -4.90 0.80 -1.67
N LEU A 32 -4.89 1.01 -0.36
CA LEU A 32 -3.99 1.96 0.30
C LEU A 32 -2.52 1.57 0.13
N ARG A 33 -2.21 0.27 0.28
CA ARG A 33 -0.86 -0.26 0.06
C ARG A 33 -0.42 -0.09 -1.39
N ALA A 34 -1.28 -0.44 -2.35
CA ALA A 34 -1.00 -0.25 -3.76
C ALA A 34 -0.74 1.23 -4.11
N ALA A 35 -1.56 2.14 -3.57
CA ALA A 35 -1.35 3.58 -3.72
C ALA A 35 0.00 4.01 -3.16
N ARG A 36 0.38 3.58 -1.95
CA ARG A 36 1.69 3.90 -1.37
C ARG A 36 2.86 3.32 -2.19
N SER A 37 2.74 2.08 -2.66
CA SER A 37 3.73 1.43 -3.50
C SER A 37 3.93 2.16 -4.83
N TYR A 38 2.88 2.75 -5.42
CA TYR A 38 3.00 3.59 -6.60
C TYR A 38 3.92 4.81 -6.38
N PHE A 39 3.93 5.38 -5.17
CA PHE A 39 4.82 6.49 -4.81
C PHE A 39 6.17 6.05 -4.25
N ASP A 40 6.40 4.74 -4.08
CA ASP A 40 7.61 4.15 -3.50
C ASP A 40 8.03 4.77 -2.15
N MET A 41 7.03 5.03 -1.29
CA MET A 41 7.26 5.65 0.02
C MET A 41 7.09 4.66 1.18
N PRO A 42 7.86 4.79 2.28
CA PRO A 42 7.55 4.11 3.53
C PRO A 42 6.26 4.68 4.13
N GLN A 43 5.57 3.90 4.97
CA GLN A 43 4.28 4.29 5.57
C GLN A 43 4.32 5.64 6.29
N LYS A 44 5.44 5.91 6.99
CA LYS A 44 5.64 7.15 7.73
C LYS A 44 5.59 8.35 6.80
N ASP A 45 6.46 8.37 5.81
CA ASP A 45 6.61 9.51 4.90
C ASP A 45 5.34 9.70 4.08
N PHE A 46 4.71 8.60 3.64
CA PHE A 46 3.44 8.65 2.91
C PHE A 46 2.31 9.28 3.76
N ALA A 47 2.19 8.89 5.03
CA ALA A 47 1.16 9.43 5.92
C ALA A 47 1.43 10.89 6.30
N GLU A 48 2.66 11.19 6.72
CA GLU A 48 3.04 12.52 7.21
C GLU A 48 2.96 13.57 6.11
N ALA A 49 3.35 13.24 4.87
CA ALA A 49 3.20 14.16 3.74
C ALA A 49 1.75 14.49 3.40
N ALA A 50 0.78 13.68 3.84
CA ALA A 50 -0.66 13.95 3.75
C ALA A 50 -1.24 14.52 5.05
N ASN A 51 -0.43 14.93 6.02
CA ASN A 51 -0.88 15.38 7.35
C ASN A 51 -1.72 14.34 8.09
N VAL A 52 -1.36 13.05 7.93
CA VAL A 52 -1.93 11.91 8.65
C VAL A 52 -0.87 11.35 9.60
N GLN A 53 -1.27 11.00 10.82
CA GLN A 53 -0.36 10.34 11.75
C GLN A 53 0.00 8.94 11.23
N GLN A 54 1.30 8.60 11.27
CA GLN A 54 1.81 7.30 10.85
C GLN A 54 1.08 6.12 11.51
N LYS A 55 0.75 6.24 12.80
CA LYS A 55 -0.03 5.22 13.54
C LYS A 55 -1.42 4.98 12.93
N SER A 56 -2.13 6.04 12.58
CA SER A 56 -3.47 5.92 11.96
C SER A 56 -3.38 5.25 10.61
N TYR A 57 -2.40 5.64 9.78
CA TYR A 57 -2.20 5.04 8.47
C TYR A 57 -1.81 3.55 8.57
N ASN A 58 -0.96 3.18 9.53
CA ASN A 58 -0.59 1.79 9.78
C ASN A 58 -1.80 0.91 10.11
N GLN A 59 -2.72 1.41 10.96
CA GLN A 59 -3.98 0.71 11.30
C GLN A 59 -4.92 0.55 10.10
N TRP A 60 -4.90 1.49 9.15
CA TRP A 60 -5.70 1.38 7.93
C TRP A 60 -5.07 0.43 6.92
N GLU A 61 -3.74 0.48 6.74
CA GLU A 61 -3.02 -0.41 5.82
C GLU A 61 -2.84 -1.84 6.38
N SER A 62 -3.19 -2.10 7.65
CA SER A 62 -3.30 -3.45 8.19
C SER A 62 -4.63 -4.14 7.84
N GLY A 63 -5.67 -3.37 7.50
CA GLY A 63 -7.03 -3.87 7.26
C GLY A 63 -7.85 -4.08 8.53
N ASP A 64 -7.29 -3.81 9.72
CA ASP A 64 -8.01 -3.94 11.00
C ASP A 64 -9.06 -2.83 11.15
N PHE A 65 -8.74 -1.63 10.65
CA PHE A 65 -9.59 -0.44 10.73
C PHE A 65 -9.85 0.16 9.36
N ARG A 66 -11.07 0.66 9.16
CA ARG A 66 -11.42 1.41 7.97
C ARG A 66 -10.78 2.79 8.06
N ILE A 67 -10.21 3.25 6.96
CA ILE A 67 -9.79 4.64 6.83
C ILE A 67 -10.97 5.60 7.08
N SER A 68 -10.74 6.62 7.91
CA SER A 68 -11.73 7.66 8.16
C SER A 68 -11.93 8.53 6.92
N ILE A 69 -13.12 9.13 6.77
CA ILE A 69 -13.40 10.02 5.64
C ILE A 69 -12.40 11.19 5.58
N GLN A 70 -12.03 11.75 6.73
CA GLN A 70 -11.04 12.81 6.82
C GLN A 70 -9.64 12.35 6.41
N GLY A 71 -9.26 11.12 6.75
CA GLY A 71 -8.00 10.52 6.28
C GLY A 71 -7.99 10.34 4.76
N ALA A 72 -9.10 9.83 4.19
CA ALA A 72 -9.22 9.64 2.76
C ALA A 72 -9.21 10.97 1.98
N ILE A 73 -9.86 12.02 2.49
CA ILE A 73 -9.80 13.38 1.91
C ILE A 73 -8.37 13.90 1.88
N LYS A 74 -7.62 13.76 2.98
CA LYS A 74 -6.22 14.18 3.06
C LYS A 74 -5.34 13.45 2.05
N LEU A 75 -5.52 12.14 1.88
CA LEU A 75 -4.78 11.38 0.87
C LEU A 75 -5.16 11.81 -0.55
N ARG A 76 -6.44 12.08 -0.82
CA ARG A 76 -6.91 12.62 -2.10
C ARG A 76 -6.24 13.95 -2.41
N GLU A 77 -6.25 14.89 -1.47
CA GLU A 77 -5.67 16.22 -1.66
C GLU A 77 -4.15 16.15 -1.89
N ARG A 78 -3.45 15.25 -1.20
CA ARG A 78 -2.01 15.12 -1.33
C ARG A 78 -1.57 14.37 -2.58
N TYR A 79 -2.25 13.28 -2.92
CA TYR A 79 -1.77 12.32 -3.92
C TYR A 79 -2.67 12.20 -5.15
N GLY A 80 -3.86 12.81 -5.14
CA GLY A 80 -4.84 12.67 -6.22
C GLY A 80 -5.54 11.31 -6.25
N ILE A 81 -5.42 10.49 -5.19
CA ILE A 81 -6.13 9.22 -5.09
C ILE A 81 -7.62 9.47 -4.76
N SER A 82 -8.52 8.98 -5.59
CA SER A 82 -9.95 9.27 -5.42
C SER A 82 -10.56 8.50 -4.24
N LEU A 83 -11.59 9.08 -3.64
CA LEU A 83 -12.36 8.41 -2.58
C LEU A 83 -13.03 7.15 -3.11
N ASP A 84 -13.53 7.19 -4.35
CA ASP A 84 -14.17 6.05 -5.01
C ASP A 84 -13.18 4.89 -5.18
N PHE A 85 -11.94 5.18 -5.58
CA PHE A 85 -10.90 4.16 -5.60
C PHE A 85 -10.65 3.62 -4.19
N ILE A 86 -10.47 4.48 -3.18
CA ILE A 86 -10.17 4.08 -1.79
C ILE A 86 -11.28 3.20 -1.19
N TYR A 87 -12.55 3.54 -1.41
CA TYR A 87 -13.68 2.88 -0.74
C TYR A 87 -14.33 1.78 -1.55
N VAL A 88 -14.49 1.94 -2.88
CA VAL A 88 -15.19 0.96 -3.74
C VAL A 88 -14.37 0.40 -4.90
N GLY A 89 -13.14 0.89 -5.13
CA GLY A 89 -12.20 0.29 -6.07
C GLY A 89 -12.38 0.78 -7.51
N ASN A 90 -13.08 1.91 -7.69
CA ASN A 90 -13.31 2.49 -9.00
C ASN A 90 -12.01 3.06 -9.60
N MET A 91 -11.43 2.35 -10.57
CA MET A 91 -10.20 2.74 -11.27
C MET A 91 -10.41 3.92 -12.23
N ASP A 92 -11.64 4.12 -12.72
CA ASP A 92 -11.97 5.19 -13.67
C ASP A 92 -11.97 6.57 -13.00
N ALA A 93 -12.08 6.59 -11.67
CA ALA A 93 -12.00 7.80 -10.87
C ALA A 93 -10.55 8.26 -10.61
N LEU A 94 -9.54 7.61 -11.19
CA LEU A 94 -8.13 7.95 -11.04
C LEU A 94 -7.53 8.56 -12.31
N PRO A 95 -6.44 9.35 -12.20
CA PRO A 95 -5.64 9.74 -13.36
C PRO A 95 -5.16 8.50 -14.13
N THR A 96 -5.25 8.53 -15.47
CA THR A 96 -4.96 7.37 -16.34
C THR A 96 -3.63 6.69 -16.04
N LYS A 97 -2.56 7.48 -15.84
CA LYS A 97 -1.23 6.94 -15.51
C LYS A 97 -1.22 6.15 -14.20
N MET A 98 -1.92 6.66 -13.19
CA MET A 98 -2.02 6.02 -11.88
C MET A 98 -2.90 4.78 -11.93
N SER A 99 -4.05 4.87 -12.61
CA SER A 99 -4.97 3.74 -12.80
C SER A 99 -4.26 2.53 -13.42
N ASN A 100 -3.51 2.75 -14.51
CA ASN A 100 -2.75 1.69 -15.18
C ASN A 100 -1.68 1.06 -14.26
N ALA A 101 -0.95 1.87 -13.52
CA ALA A 101 0.10 1.39 -12.62
C ALA A 101 -0.50 0.58 -11.45
N LEU A 102 -1.58 1.07 -10.83
CA LEU A 102 -2.25 0.38 -9.73
C LEU A 102 -2.89 -0.95 -10.19
N ALA A 103 -3.44 -0.98 -11.41
CA ALA A 103 -3.95 -2.22 -11.99
C ALA A 103 -2.86 -3.29 -12.17
N SER A 104 -1.61 -2.89 -12.48
CA SER A 104 -0.48 -3.82 -12.52
C SER A 104 -0.13 -4.31 -11.11
N ILE A 105 0.08 -3.39 -10.16
CA ILE A 105 0.48 -3.71 -8.78
C ILE A 105 -0.51 -4.68 -8.12
N LEU A 106 -1.81 -4.43 -8.28
CA LEU A 106 -2.86 -5.27 -7.69
C LEU A 106 -2.94 -6.66 -8.32
N ARG A 107 -2.69 -6.78 -9.63
CA ARG A 107 -2.64 -8.07 -10.33
C ARG A 107 -1.46 -8.91 -9.86
N ASP A 108 -0.29 -8.29 -9.74
CA ASP A 108 0.94 -8.97 -9.33
C ASP A 108 0.80 -9.48 -7.89
N SER A 109 0.19 -8.67 -7.02
CA SER A 109 -0.11 -9.03 -5.63
C SER A 109 -1.09 -10.20 -5.49
N ALA A 110 -2.05 -10.35 -6.42
CA ALA A 110 -2.97 -11.48 -6.43
C ALA A 110 -2.30 -12.78 -6.93
N SER A 111 -1.37 -12.66 -7.88
CA SER A 111 -0.67 -13.82 -8.46
C SER A 111 0.26 -14.53 -7.49
N SER A 112 0.82 -13.81 -6.51
CA SER A 112 1.69 -14.37 -5.47
C SER A 112 0.92 -15.13 -4.38
N ALA A 113 -0.33 -14.77 -4.11
CA ALA A 113 -1.18 -15.46 -3.12
C ALA A 113 -1.64 -16.86 -3.58
N SER A 114 -1.63 -17.15 -4.89
CA SER A 114 -2.17 -18.40 -5.44
C SER A 114 -1.19 -19.58 -5.44
N LYS A 115 0.05 -19.43 -4.96
CA LYS A 115 1.10 -20.47 -5.06
C LYS A 115 1.23 -21.43 -3.86
N ASP A 116 0.39 -21.32 -2.84
CA ASP A 116 0.59 -22.05 -1.55
C ASP A 116 -0.57 -22.98 -1.15
N SER A 117 -1.26 -23.59 -2.13
CA SER A 117 -2.28 -24.63 -1.86
C SER A 117 -1.98 -25.96 -2.56
N GLY A 118 -0.70 -26.31 -2.63
CA GLY A 118 -0.27 -27.67 -2.96
C GLY A 118 -0.45 -28.56 -1.74
N GLU A 119 -1.49 -29.39 -1.77
CA GLU A 119 -1.77 -30.49 -0.85
C GLU A 119 -0.57 -31.46 -0.73
N ASP A 120 -0.23 -31.84 0.51
CA ASP A 120 0.39 -33.12 0.88
C ASP A 120 -0.25 -33.60 2.19
#